data_AF-A0A0M4ENK9-F1
#
_entry.id   AF-A0A0M4ENK9-F1
#
_cell.length_a   1.000
_cell.length_b   1.000
_cell.length_c   1.000
_cell.angle_alpha   90.00
_cell.angle_beta   90.00
_cell.angle_gamma   90.00
#
_symmetry.space_group_name_H-M   'P 1'
#
loop_
_entity.id
_entity.type
_entity.pdbx_description
1 polymer ?
#
loop_
_entity_poly.entity_id
_entity_poly.type
_entity_poly.pdbx_seq_one_letter_code
_entity_poly.pdbx_strand_id
1 'polypeptide(L)'
;MFRVLFVLVAVAMSMVEATSLCGCSCGREDRRVCWAIENCVCRPFHNHCILKYTSDENEKAGKGHLVPVSRDQCRKHIPHCPNTKVIADVSKPPACGCKGKAGPVEKMTFDSLCHLQREAA
;
A
#
# COMPACT_ATOMS: atom_id res chain seq x y z
N MET A 1 31.99 3.88 -45.80
CA MET A 1 32.51 3.14 -44.64
C MET A 1 31.61 3.43 -43.46
N PHE A 2 30.68 2.51 -43.17
CA PHE A 2 29.72 2.57 -42.07
C PHE A 2 30.24 1.70 -40.91
N ARG A 3 29.72 1.96 -39.69
CA ARG A 3 29.91 1.23 -38.41
C ARG A 3 31.09 1.81 -37.60
N VAL A 4 30.99 2.26 -36.35
CA VAL A 4 30.04 1.99 -35.26
C VAL A 4 30.05 3.24 -34.36
N LEU A 5 28.98 4.02 -34.35
CA LEU A 5 28.73 5.04 -33.33
C LEU A 5 27.50 4.57 -32.53
N PHE A 6 27.69 3.50 -31.76
CA PHE A 6 26.67 2.95 -30.86
C PHE A 6 27.31 2.65 -29.51
N VAL A 7 27.61 3.71 -28.76
CA VAL A 7 27.84 3.64 -27.31
C VAL A 7 27.18 4.87 -26.69
N LEU A 8 25.85 4.96 -26.84
CA LEU A 8 25.03 6.01 -26.21
C LEU A 8 23.69 5.48 -25.70
N VAL A 9 23.57 4.18 -25.44
CA VAL A 9 22.33 3.60 -24.91
C VAL A 9 22.66 2.56 -23.85
N ALA A 10 22.02 2.72 -22.68
CA ALA A 10 22.10 1.88 -21.48
C ALA A 10 23.45 2.06 -20.74
N VAL A 11 23.53 2.64 -19.53
CA VAL A 11 22.72 2.40 -18.35
C VAL A 11 22.90 3.62 -17.45
N ALA A 12 21.96 4.57 -17.51
CA ALA A 12 21.82 5.60 -16.49
C ALA A 12 20.32 5.94 -16.31
N MET A 13 19.48 4.91 -16.37
CA MET A 13 18.17 4.96 -15.72
C MET A 13 18.36 4.61 -14.23
N SER A 14 19.13 5.45 -13.53
CA SER A 14 18.95 5.65 -12.09
C SER A 14 17.97 6.80 -11.90
N MET A 15 16.81 6.70 -12.56
CA MET A 15 15.61 7.38 -12.11
C MET A 15 15.14 6.62 -10.87
N VAL A 16 15.72 6.91 -9.71
CA VAL A 16 14.90 6.98 -8.50
C VAL A 16 14.16 8.31 -8.61
N GLU A 17 13.28 8.41 -9.61
CA GLU A 17 12.11 9.24 -9.46
C GLU A 17 11.34 8.56 -8.34
N ALA A 18 11.54 9.10 -7.14
CA ALA A 18 10.51 9.08 -6.11
C ALA A 18 9.19 9.26 -6.86
N THR A 19 8.33 8.24 -6.80
CA THR A 19 7.02 8.22 -7.43
C THR A 19 6.23 9.45 -6.97
N SER A 20 6.44 10.53 -7.72
CA SER A 20 5.69 11.78 -7.80
C SER A 20 4.87 11.75 -9.10
N LEU A 21 4.54 10.55 -9.58
CA LEU A 21 3.61 10.36 -10.66
C LEU A 21 2.26 10.08 -10.06
N CYS A 22 1.54 11.19 -9.90
CA CYS A 22 0.16 11.38 -10.34
C CYS A 22 -0.69 12.02 -9.23
N GLY A 23 -1.09 13.27 -9.52
CA GLY A 23 -1.56 14.25 -8.56
C GLY A 23 -2.94 13.97 -8.00
N CYS A 24 -2.98 13.69 -6.70
CA CYS A 24 -4.02 14.17 -5.81
C CYS A 24 -3.34 14.65 -4.53
N SER A 25 -3.62 15.88 -4.12
CA SER A 25 -3.30 16.40 -2.78
C SER A 25 -4.20 15.71 -1.74
N CYS A 26 -4.11 14.38 -1.63
CA CYS A 26 -4.74 13.64 -0.55
C CYS A 26 -3.86 13.86 0.68
N GLY A 27 -4.16 14.90 1.45
CA GLY A 27 -3.47 15.18 2.70
C GLY A 27 -3.51 13.95 3.62
N ARG A 28 -2.41 13.69 4.34
CA ARG A 28 -2.33 12.63 5.37
C ARG A 28 -3.10 12.98 6.65
N GLU A 29 -3.81 14.11 6.65
CA GLU A 29 -4.54 14.66 7.79
C GLU A 29 -5.81 13.86 8.09
N ASP A 30 -6.56 13.43 7.05
CA ASP A 30 -7.63 12.46 7.24
C ASP A 30 -7.03 11.05 7.31
N ARG A 31 -7.16 10.44 8.48
CA ARG A 31 -6.67 9.09 8.82
C ARG A 31 -7.80 8.06 8.89
N ARG A 32 -9.00 8.40 8.42
CA ARG A 32 -10.12 7.46 8.40
C ARG A 32 -9.90 6.42 7.31
N VAL A 33 -9.49 5.23 7.73
CA VAL A 33 -9.30 4.10 6.83
C VAL A 33 -10.62 3.76 6.14
N CYS A 34 -10.58 3.70 4.81
CA CYS A 34 -11.67 3.21 3.98
C CYS A 34 -11.33 1.81 3.46
N TRP A 35 -12.35 1.05 3.09
CA TRP A 35 -12.18 -0.32 2.63
C TRP A 35 -12.84 -0.48 1.26
N ALA A 36 -12.22 -1.20 0.34
CA ALA A 36 -12.83 -1.61 -0.93
C ALA A 36 -12.49 -3.07 -1.23
N ILE A 37 -13.30 -3.72 -2.06
CA ILE A 37 -13.01 -5.05 -2.57
C ILE A 37 -12.40 -4.88 -3.96
N GLU A 38 -11.19 -5.37 -4.14
CA GLU A 38 -10.47 -5.36 -5.41
C GLU A 38 -10.06 -6.81 -5.72
N ASN A 39 -10.49 -7.34 -6.87
CA ASN A 39 -10.20 -8.72 -7.27
C ASN A 39 -10.57 -9.76 -6.19
N CYS A 40 -11.76 -9.63 -5.59
CA CYS A 40 -12.24 -10.46 -4.47
C CYS A 40 -11.39 -10.42 -3.20
N VAL A 41 -10.46 -9.45 -3.08
CA VAL A 41 -9.62 -9.25 -1.91
C VAL A 41 -9.98 -7.94 -1.23
N CYS A 42 -10.08 -7.98 0.10
CA CYS A 42 -10.26 -6.78 0.91
C CYS A 42 -9.00 -5.90 0.91
N ARG A 43 -9.14 -4.64 0.52
CA ARG A 43 -8.05 -3.64 0.49
C ARG A 43 -8.36 -2.45 1.42
N PRO A 44 -7.50 -2.15 2.41
CA PRO A 44 -7.56 -0.88 3.14
C PRO A 44 -6.97 0.26 2.32
N PHE A 45 -7.58 1.44 2.45
CA PHE A 45 -7.12 2.71 1.89
C PHE A 45 -6.98 3.70 3.04
N HIS A 46 -5.90 4.48 3.04
CA HIS A 46 -5.57 5.41 4.13
C HIS A 46 -6.67 6.44 4.39
N ASN A 47 -7.34 6.89 3.33
CA ASN A 47 -8.51 7.75 3.39
C ASN A 47 -9.34 7.65 2.11
N HIS A 48 -10.51 8.29 2.13
CA HIS A 48 -11.43 8.30 1.01
C HIS A 48 -10.83 8.96 -0.26
N CYS A 49 -9.98 9.98 -0.10
CA CYS A 49 -9.33 10.65 -1.22
C CYS A 49 -8.43 9.67 -2.00
N ILE A 50 -7.62 8.89 -1.29
CA ILE A 50 -6.74 7.88 -1.90
C ILE A 50 -7.58 6.78 -2.57
N LEU A 51 -8.66 6.32 -1.93
CA LEU A 51 -9.57 5.34 -2.55
C LEU A 51 -10.15 5.86 -3.86
N LYS A 52 -10.69 7.09 -3.85
CA LYS A 52 -11.28 7.71 -5.04
C LYS A 52 -10.25 7.86 -6.16
N TYR A 53 -9.08 8.39 -5.82
CA TYR A 53 -7.99 8.54 -6.78
C TYR A 53 -7.58 7.20 -7.41
N THR A 54 -7.38 6.15 -6.61
CA THR A 54 -7.08 4.82 -7.13
C THR A 54 -8.23 4.26 -7.98
N SER A 55 -9.48 4.54 -7.61
CA SER A 55 -10.66 4.17 -8.39
C SER A 55 -10.67 4.83 -9.77
N ASP A 56 -10.41 6.13 -9.83
CA ASP A 56 -10.37 6.91 -11.08
C ASP A 56 -9.23 6.41 -12.00
N GLU A 57 -8.07 6.07 -11.44
CA GLU A 57 -6.97 5.47 -12.20
C GLU A 57 -7.29 4.05 -12.69
N ASN A 58 -7.98 3.24 -11.89
CA ASN A 58 -8.44 1.92 -12.31
C ASN A 58 -9.45 2.02 -13.46
N GLU A 59 -10.36 3.00 -13.43
CA GLU A 59 -11.33 3.25 -14.50
C GLU A 59 -10.61 3.64 -15.80
N LYS A 60 -9.65 4.56 -15.74
CA LYS A 60 -8.81 4.92 -16.90
C LYS A 60 -8.04 3.72 -17.46
N ALA A 61 -7.61 2.81 -16.59
CA ALA A 61 -6.88 1.60 -16.96
C ALA A 61 -7.80 0.43 -17.37
N GLY A 62 -9.13 0.59 -17.37
CA GLY A 62 -10.09 -0.47 -17.71
C GLY A 62 -10.20 -1.59 -16.67
N LYS A 63 -9.76 -1.35 -15.43
CA LYS A 63 -9.75 -2.33 -14.32
C LYS A 63 -11.03 -2.32 -13.48
N GLY A 64 -11.96 -1.41 -13.78
CA GLY A 64 -13.23 -1.25 -13.07
C GLY A 64 -13.16 -0.32 -11.86
N HIS A 65 -14.32 0.17 -11.42
CA HIS A 65 -14.44 1.14 -10.34
C HIS A 65 -14.36 0.46 -8.96
N LEU A 66 -13.58 1.03 -8.04
CA LEU A 66 -13.51 0.59 -6.64
C LEU A 66 -14.67 1.18 -5.84
N VAL A 67 -15.52 0.30 -5.31
CA VAL A 67 -16.65 0.70 -4.46
C VAL A 67 -16.25 0.60 -2.99
N PRO A 68 -16.39 1.68 -2.20
CA PRO A 68 -16.15 1.63 -0.77
C PRO A 68 -17.19 0.72 -0.09
N VAL A 69 -16.72 -0.14 0.80
CA VAL A 69 -17.54 -1.09 1.59
C VAL A 69 -17.31 -0.90 3.08
N SER A 70 -18.20 -1.45 3.91
CA SER A 70 -17.96 -1.50 5.34
C SER A 70 -16.81 -2.46 5.68
N ARG A 71 -16.15 -2.25 6.83
CA ARG A 71 -15.10 -3.16 7.33
C ARG A 71 -15.62 -4.59 7.44
N ASP A 72 -16.86 -4.78 7.91
CA ASP A 72 -17.47 -6.10 8.09
C ASP A 72 -17.77 -6.80 6.78
N GLN A 73 -18.15 -6.06 5.74
CA GLN A 73 -18.30 -6.59 4.39
C GLN A 73 -16.92 -6.97 3.82
N CYS A 74 -15.94 -6.09 3.97
CA CYS A 74 -14.59 -6.31 3.46
C CYS A 74 -13.92 -7.53 4.13
N ARG A 75 -14.04 -7.69 5.44
CA ARG A 75 -13.39 -8.77 6.21
C ARG A 75 -13.73 -10.18 5.72
N LYS A 76 -14.92 -10.36 5.12
CA LYS A 76 -15.35 -11.64 4.51
C LYS A 76 -14.52 -12.04 3.30
N HIS A 77 -13.82 -11.09 2.69
CA HIS A 77 -12.96 -11.24 1.52
C HIS A 77 -11.47 -11.22 1.87
N ILE A 78 -11.11 -11.38 3.15
CA ILE A 78 -9.73 -11.64 3.53
C ILE A 78 -9.47 -13.13 3.30
N PRO A 79 -8.51 -13.50 2.42
CA PRO A 79 -8.24 -14.91 2.12
C PRO A 79 -7.83 -15.68 3.38
N HIS A 80 -8.16 -16.96 3.42
CA HIS A 80 -7.74 -17.85 4.52
C HIS A 80 -6.21 -17.93 4.51
N CYS A 81 -5.56 -17.34 5.52
CA CYS A 81 -4.11 -17.28 5.51
C CYS A 81 -3.51 -18.63 5.89
N PRO A 82 -2.37 -19.00 5.30
CA PRO A 82 -1.62 -20.14 5.78
C PRO A 82 -1.19 -19.91 7.24
N ASN A 83 -1.26 -20.96 8.07
CA ASN A 83 -0.81 -20.98 9.47
C ASN A 83 0.73 -21.04 9.57
N THR A 84 1.43 -20.32 8.69
CA THR A 84 2.89 -20.24 8.68
C THR A 84 3.31 -19.08 9.58
N LYS A 85 4.21 -19.34 10.52
CA LYS A 85 4.82 -18.29 11.34
C LYS A 85 5.58 -17.31 10.44
N VAL A 86 5.42 -16.01 10.69
CA VAL A 86 6.07 -14.96 9.91
C VAL A 86 6.79 -13.99 10.84
N ILE A 87 7.90 -13.43 10.36
CA ILE A 87 8.65 -12.37 11.05
C ILE A 87 8.41 -11.08 10.26
N ALA A 88 7.99 -10.01 10.94
CA ALA A 88 7.78 -8.71 10.30
C ALA A 88 8.42 -7.59 11.12
N ASP A 89 8.85 -6.55 10.40
CA ASP A 89 9.37 -5.32 10.97
C ASP A 89 8.18 -4.39 11.31
N VAL A 90 7.97 -4.13 12.60
CA VAL A 90 6.81 -3.37 13.11
C VAL A 90 7.28 -2.07 13.73
N SER A 91 6.74 -0.95 13.25
CA SER A 91 7.00 0.37 13.82
C SER A 91 6.19 0.58 15.09
N LYS A 92 6.86 0.79 16.23
CA LYS A 92 6.19 1.17 17.48
C LYS A 92 5.97 2.69 17.56
N PRO A 93 5.01 3.15 18.39
CA PRO A 93 4.91 4.56 18.74
C PRO A 93 6.21 5.05 19.42
N PRO A 94 6.65 6.29 19.17
CA PRO A 94 7.82 6.85 19.82
C PRO A 94 7.54 7.03 21.32
N ALA A 95 8.55 6.76 22.15
CA ALA A 95 8.45 6.85 23.62
C ALA A 95 7.99 8.23 24.12
N CYS A 96 8.19 9.30 23.34
CA CYS A 96 7.73 10.65 23.67
C CYS A 96 6.20 10.82 23.64
N GLY A 97 5.42 9.83 23.20
CA GLY A 97 3.96 9.94 23.06
C GLY A 97 3.52 10.87 21.92
N CYS A 98 4.47 11.34 21.10
CA CYS A 98 4.20 12.28 20.03
C CYS A 98 3.38 11.61 18.92
N LYS A 99 2.11 12.02 18.76
CA LYS A 99 1.22 11.49 17.72
C LYS A 99 1.79 11.78 16.33
N GLY A 100 1.95 10.76 15.50
CA GLY A 100 2.33 10.91 14.09
C GLY A 100 3.83 10.93 13.78
N LYS A 101 4.71 10.79 14.78
CA LYS A 101 6.13 10.47 14.53
C LYS A 101 6.31 8.96 14.50
N ALA A 102 7.14 8.46 13.58
CA ALA A 102 7.54 7.05 13.59
C ALA A 102 8.47 6.79 14.78
N GLY A 103 8.22 5.72 15.52
CA GLY A 103 9.12 5.24 16.57
C GLY A 103 10.07 4.15 16.05
N PRO A 104 10.74 3.43 16.95
CA PRO A 104 11.67 2.37 16.58
C PRO A 104 10.94 1.24 15.85
N VAL A 105 11.64 0.63 14.89
CA VAL A 105 11.20 -0.56 14.17
C VAL A 105 11.74 -1.78 14.90
N GLU A 106 10.85 -2.68 15.29
CA GLU A 106 11.20 -3.93 15.98
C GLU A 106 10.79 -5.14 15.14
N LYS A 107 11.61 -6.20 15.17
CA LYS A 107 11.26 -7.48 14.56
C LYS A 107 10.32 -8.24 15.47
N MET A 108 9.11 -8.49 15.01
CA MET A 108 8.11 -9.27 15.72
C MET A 108 7.81 -10.58 15.00
N THR A 109 7.65 -11.65 15.76
CA THR A 109 7.21 -12.94 15.23
C THR A 109 5.71 -13.09 15.45
N PHE A 110 5.00 -13.47 14.41
CA PHE A 110 3.56 -13.72 14.42
C PHE A 110 3.31 -15.19 14.17
N ASP A 111 2.39 -15.77 14.93
CA ASP A 111 2.05 -17.20 14.81
C ASP A 111 1.44 -17.58 13.45
N SER A 112 0.91 -16.61 12.71
CA SER A 112 0.44 -16.81 11.34
C SER A 112 0.47 -15.51 10.54
N LEU A 113 0.43 -15.62 9.20
CA LEU A 113 0.25 -14.46 8.33
C LEU A 113 -1.07 -13.71 8.62
N CYS A 114 -2.11 -14.44 9.05
CA CYS A 114 -3.39 -13.85 9.45
C CYS A 114 -3.30 -13.08 10.77
N HIS A 115 -2.46 -13.52 11.71
CA HIS A 115 -2.18 -12.77 12.93
C HIS A 115 -1.52 -11.43 12.56
N LEU A 116 -0.51 -11.44 11.70
CA LEU A 116 0.11 -10.21 11.19
C LEU A 116 -0.91 -9.29 10.50
N GLN A 117 -1.73 -9.82 9.58
CA GLN A 117 -2.72 -9.02 8.86
C GLN A 117 -3.78 -8.41 9.78
N ARG A 118 -4.13 -9.08 10.89
CA ARG A 118 -5.07 -8.55 11.89
C ARG A 118 -4.48 -7.39 12.68
N GLU A 119 -3.23 -7.50 13.09
CA GLU A 119 -2.54 -6.43 13.83
C GLU A 119 -2.25 -5.21 12.93
N ALA A 120 -2.14 -5.42 11.62
CA ALA A 120 -1.95 -4.35 10.63
C ALA A 120 -3.25 -3.63 10.20
N ALA A 121 -4.44 -4.17 10.54
CA ALA A 121 -5.74 -3.76 9.99
C ALA A 121 -6.66 -3.04 10.99
#